data_AF-A0A1G7W7W9-F1
#
_entry.id   AF-A0A1G7W7W9-F1
#
_cell.length_a   1.000
_cell.length_b   1.000
_cell.length_c   1.000
_cell.angle_alpha   90.00
_cell.angle_beta   90.00
_cell.angle_gamma   90.00
#
_symmetry.space_group_name_H-M   'P 1'
#
loop_
_entity.id
_entity.type
_entity.pdbx_description
1 polymer ?
#
loop_
_entity_poly.entity_id
_entity_poly.type
_entity_poly.pdbx_seq_one_letter_code
_entity_poly.pdbx_strand_id
1 'polypeptide(L)'
;MVFGDNGPRRASRRLRALPSSWQRGGDAVAANSAKCGSIGKRARTHKVRGKDSQWLGALDQARRRCPHALSGLRRAKEGPSTAHKDGYVCRASKLGVSQKRLQWTAADVSRLRRIYPSGTDADLAAAFPAFTKRQVQAVANRLRISKKKRYKRTGIAIIDAIRDRALELNLTMIDLDALAKNGCYFQKCCRELPYVNGPYVYRAIVALGSQAR
;
A
#
# COMPACT_ATOMS: atom_id res chain seq x y z
N MET A 1 32.29 -63.74 2.95
CA MET A 1 31.25 -62.69 2.74
C MET A 1 31.94 -61.50 2.10
N VAL A 2 31.62 -61.20 0.85
CA VAL A 2 32.34 -60.23 -0.01
C VAL A 2 31.65 -58.87 0.13
N PHE A 3 32.40 -57.84 0.52
CA PHE A 3 31.92 -56.46 0.57
C PHE A 3 31.93 -55.87 -0.84
N GLY A 4 30.74 -55.56 -1.37
CA GLY A 4 30.55 -54.89 -2.65
C GLY A 4 30.74 -53.38 -2.53
N ASP A 5 31.84 -52.91 -3.12
CA ASP A 5 32.21 -51.51 -3.29
C ASP A 5 31.22 -50.80 -4.23
N ASN A 6 30.43 -49.86 -3.70
CA ASN A 6 29.45 -49.07 -4.48
C ASN A 6 30.03 -47.67 -4.73
N GLY A 7 30.85 -47.57 -5.78
CA GLY A 7 31.44 -46.31 -6.23
C GLY A 7 30.41 -45.29 -6.73
N PRO A 8 30.65 -43.97 -6.55
CA PRO A 8 29.74 -42.92 -6.95
C PRO A 8 29.72 -42.74 -8.48
N ARG A 9 28.56 -43.01 -9.09
CA ARG A 9 28.29 -42.71 -10.51
C ARG A 9 28.35 -41.19 -10.74
N ARG A 10 29.48 -40.70 -11.27
CA ARG A 10 29.63 -39.34 -11.79
C ARG A 10 28.70 -39.15 -12.99
N ALA A 11 27.53 -38.56 -12.77
CA ALA A 11 26.68 -38.07 -13.83
C ALA A 11 27.36 -36.83 -14.47
N SER A 12 28.05 -37.06 -15.58
CA SER A 12 28.53 -36.01 -16.48
C SER A 12 27.34 -35.24 -17.05
N ARG A 13 26.94 -34.17 -16.36
CA ARG A 13 25.99 -33.16 -16.86
C ARG A 13 26.66 -32.47 -18.05
N ARG A 14 26.29 -32.88 -19.25
CA ARG A 14 26.52 -32.10 -20.48
C ARG A 14 25.84 -30.74 -20.29
N LEU A 15 26.64 -29.70 -20.10
CA LEU A 15 26.19 -28.31 -20.21
C LEU A 15 25.71 -28.12 -21.65
N ARG A 16 24.38 -28.06 -21.85
CA ARG A 16 23.83 -27.59 -23.11
C ARG A 16 24.18 -26.11 -23.22
N ALA A 17 24.95 -25.76 -24.23
CA ALA A 17 25.18 -24.39 -24.63
C ALA A 17 23.82 -23.69 -24.79
N LEU A 18 23.68 -22.55 -24.11
CA LEU A 18 22.50 -21.69 -24.25
C LEU A 18 22.46 -21.12 -25.69
N PRO A 19 21.28 -21.03 -26.32
CA PRO A 19 21.14 -20.45 -27.64
C PRO A 19 21.51 -18.96 -27.65
N SER A 20 22.29 -18.55 -28.64
CA SER A 20 22.86 -17.21 -28.85
C SER A 20 21.84 -16.09 -29.14
N SER A 21 20.53 -16.38 -29.08
CA SER A 21 19.46 -15.41 -29.35
C SER A 21 19.24 -14.37 -28.24
N TRP A 22 19.96 -14.46 -27.12
CA TRP A 22 19.88 -13.51 -26.00
C TRP A 22 20.88 -12.34 -26.06
N GLN A 23 21.68 -12.22 -27.13
CA GLN A 23 22.70 -11.16 -27.28
C GLN A 23 22.24 -9.91 -28.07
N ARG A 24 20.95 -9.75 -28.37
CA ARG A 24 20.43 -8.51 -28.99
C ARG A 24 19.30 -7.91 -28.17
N GLY A 25 19.63 -6.92 -27.34
CA GLY A 25 18.65 -6.17 -26.56
C GLY A 25 19.19 -4.95 -25.80
N GLY A 26 20.42 -4.50 -26.04
CA GLY A 26 20.89 -3.18 -25.65
C GLY A 26 20.95 -2.33 -26.90
N ASP A 27 20.19 -1.23 -26.95
CA ASP A 27 20.37 -0.02 -27.79
C ASP A 27 19.06 0.73 -28.12
N ALA A 28 17.89 0.28 -27.64
CA ALA A 28 16.61 0.92 -27.98
C ALA A 28 15.97 1.79 -26.87
N VAL A 29 16.75 2.43 -25.98
CA VAL A 29 16.20 3.27 -24.88
C VAL A 29 16.44 4.78 -25.07
N ALA A 30 17.20 5.23 -26.07
CA ALA A 30 17.55 6.65 -26.20
C ALA A 30 16.61 7.53 -27.07
N ALA A 31 15.58 6.98 -27.74
CA ALA A 31 14.89 7.71 -28.80
C ALA A 31 13.41 8.10 -28.54
N ASN A 32 12.90 8.03 -27.30
CA ASN A 32 11.47 8.33 -27.04
C ASN A 32 11.20 9.45 -26.02
N SER A 33 12.13 10.41 -25.87
CA SER A 33 11.96 11.58 -24.99
C SER A 33 11.45 12.86 -25.69
N ALA A 34 11.28 12.88 -27.01
CA ALA A 34 11.01 14.11 -27.77
C ALA A 34 9.56 14.26 -28.30
N LYS A 35 8.60 13.49 -27.79
CA LYS A 35 7.20 13.55 -28.22
C LYS A 35 6.19 13.65 -27.07
N CYS A 36 6.49 14.41 -26.02
CA CYS A 36 5.43 15.04 -25.23
C CYS A 36 5.07 16.36 -25.91
N GLY A 37 4.24 16.23 -26.95
CA GLY A 37 3.58 17.34 -27.61
C GLY A 37 2.96 18.27 -26.57
N SER A 38 3.25 19.55 -26.76
CA SER A 38 2.50 20.69 -26.27
C SER A 38 1.00 20.37 -26.18
N ILE A 39 0.54 19.96 -24.99
CA ILE A 39 -0.86 20.06 -24.62
C ILE A 39 -1.12 21.57 -24.56
N GLY A 40 -1.54 22.11 -25.70
CA GLY A 40 -2.01 23.47 -25.80
C GLY A 40 -3.04 23.67 -24.70
N LYS A 41 -2.68 24.47 -23.70
CA LYS A 41 -3.59 24.95 -22.68
C LYS A 41 -4.62 25.81 -23.40
N ARG A 42 -5.66 25.19 -23.97
CA ARG A 42 -6.91 25.88 -24.27
C ARG A 42 -7.49 26.26 -22.92
N ALA A 43 -7.09 27.44 -22.44
CA ALA A 43 -7.76 28.13 -21.36
C ALA A 43 -9.19 28.38 -21.84
N ARG A 44 -10.08 27.40 -21.62
CA ARG A 44 -11.52 27.64 -21.65
C ARG A 44 -11.79 28.58 -20.49
N THR A 45 -11.74 29.87 -20.77
CA THR A 45 -12.34 30.89 -19.91
C THR A 45 -13.83 30.58 -19.88
N HIS A 46 -14.27 29.79 -18.90
CA HIS A 46 -15.69 29.68 -18.58
C HIS A 46 -16.15 31.09 -18.23
N LYS A 47 -16.80 31.75 -19.19
CA LYS A 47 -17.51 33.00 -18.98
C LYS A 47 -18.64 32.69 -18.01
N VAL A 48 -18.39 32.95 -16.72
CA VAL A 48 -19.36 32.79 -15.64
C VAL A 48 -20.57 33.64 -16.04
N ARG A 49 -21.73 33.00 -16.23
CA ARG A 49 -22.96 33.71 -16.63
C ARG A 49 -23.32 34.66 -15.50
N GLY A 50 -23.73 35.90 -15.84
CA GLY A 50 -23.86 37.01 -14.88
C GLY A 50 -24.69 36.72 -13.62
N LYS A 51 -25.64 35.77 -13.66
CA LYS A 51 -26.46 35.36 -12.51
C LYS A 51 -25.66 34.65 -11.39
N ASP A 52 -24.57 33.94 -11.72
CA ASP A 52 -23.77 33.23 -10.71
C ASP A 52 -22.93 34.19 -9.85
N SER A 53 -22.61 35.37 -10.39
CA SER A 53 -21.80 36.39 -9.69
C SER A 53 -22.54 37.12 -8.57
N GLN A 54 -23.85 37.31 -8.73
CA GLN A 54 -24.69 37.96 -7.71
C GLN A 54 -24.89 37.06 -6.48
N TRP A 55 -25.04 35.76 -6.71
CA TRP A 55 -25.07 34.76 -5.63
C TRP A 55 -23.76 34.72 -4.84
N LEU A 56 -22.62 34.88 -5.52
CA LEU A 56 -21.28 34.85 -4.90
C LEU A 56 -21.03 36.03 -3.93
N GLY A 57 -21.55 37.22 -4.21
CA GLY A 57 -21.41 38.39 -3.31
C GLY A 57 -22.24 38.25 -2.04
N ALA A 58 -23.50 37.81 -2.17
CA ALA A 58 -24.38 37.56 -1.02
C ALA A 58 -23.86 36.44 -0.10
N LEU A 59 -23.27 35.38 -0.68
CA LEU A 59 -22.66 34.28 0.09
C LEU A 59 -21.37 34.70 0.81
N ASP A 60 -20.58 35.63 0.23
CA ASP A 60 -19.37 36.16 0.87
C ASP A 60 -19.74 37.05 2.08
N GLN A 61 -20.79 37.86 1.98
CA GLN A 61 -21.36 38.60 3.12
C GLN A 61 -21.94 37.67 4.19
N ALA A 62 -22.68 36.62 3.80
CA ALA A 62 -23.21 35.64 4.74
C ALA A 62 -22.09 34.87 5.47
N ARG A 63 -20.97 34.57 4.80
CA ARG A 63 -19.80 33.92 5.40
C ARG A 63 -19.07 34.79 6.42
N ARG A 64 -19.00 36.11 6.19
CA ARG A 64 -18.43 37.05 7.18
C ARG A 64 -19.30 37.14 8.43
N ARG A 65 -20.62 37.05 8.28
CA ARG A 65 -21.57 37.05 9.41
C ARG A 65 -21.56 35.75 10.20
N CYS A 66 -21.48 34.59 9.55
CA CYS A 66 -21.62 33.29 10.22
C CYS A 66 -20.61 32.25 9.68
N PRO A 67 -19.38 32.17 10.23
CA PRO A 67 -18.36 31.21 9.79
C PRO A 67 -18.78 29.73 9.97
N HIS A 68 -19.74 29.47 10.88
CA HIS A 68 -20.11 28.14 11.35
C HIS A 68 -21.25 27.51 10.51
N ALA A 69 -21.93 28.29 9.67
CA ALA A 69 -23.17 27.88 8.97
C ALA A 69 -22.93 27.00 7.71
N LEU A 70 -21.69 26.72 7.34
CA LEU A 70 -21.36 26.03 6.07
C LEU A 70 -21.71 24.54 6.06
N SER A 71 -21.93 23.91 7.21
CA SER A 71 -22.44 22.54 7.30
C SER A 71 -23.91 22.44 6.88
N GLY A 72 -24.72 23.49 7.07
CA GLY A 72 -26.14 23.53 6.69
C GLY A 72 -26.38 23.60 5.18
N LEU A 73 -25.51 24.30 4.44
CA LEU A 73 -25.63 24.48 2.98
C LEU A 73 -25.40 23.19 2.17
N ARG A 74 -24.86 22.11 2.77
CA ARG A 74 -24.77 20.80 2.11
C ARG A 74 -26.12 20.09 1.95
N ARG A 75 -27.14 20.46 2.73
CA ARG A 75 -28.49 19.84 2.68
C ARG A 75 -29.46 20.53 1.72
N ALA A 76 -29.16 21.74 1.24
CA ALA A 76 -29.94 22.36 0.19
C ALA A 76 -29.71 21.60 -1.12
N LYS A 77 -30.73 20.87 -1.58
CA LYS A 77 -30.74 20.09 -2.85
C LYS A 77 -30.51 20.97 -4.10
N GLU A 78 -30.55 22.28 -3.95
CA GLU A 78 -30.36 23.29 -5.00
C GLU A 78 -28.91 23.82 -5.06
N GLY A 79 -27.95 23.02 -4.59
CA GLY A 79 -26.53 23.37 -4.67
C GLY A 79 -26.01 23.36 -6.12
N PRO A 80 -25.09 24.28 -6.48
CA PRO A 80 -24.51 24.32 -7.81
C PRO A 80 -23.77 23.02 -8.13
N SER A 81 -23.69 22.69 -9.42
CA SER A 81 -23.14 21.42 -9.91
C SER A 81 -21.75 21.12 -9.34
N THR A 82 -21.36 19.84 -9.33
CA THR A 82 -20.10 19.35 -8.74
C THR A 82 -18.86 20.13 -9.20
N ALA A 83 -18.86 20.66 -10.43
CA ALA A 83 -17.78 21.50 -10.98
C ALA A 83 -17.63 22.86 -10.27
N HIS A 84 -18.70 23.37 -9.65
CA HIS A 84 -18.70 24.65 -8.93
C HIS A 84 -18.10 24.52 -7.52
N LYS A 85 -18.08 23.31 -6.93
CA LYS A 85 -17.54 23.06 -5.58
C LYS A 85 -16.04 23.36 -5.50
N ASP A 86 -15.27 23.02 -6.53
CA ASP A 86 -13.83 23.25 -6.56
C ASP A 86 -13.48 24.74 -6.64
N GLY A 87 -14.28 25.54 -7.36
CA GLY A 87 -14.13 27.00 -7.42
C GLY A 87 -14.29 27.66 -6.05
N TYR A 88 -15.24 27.19 -5.24
CA TYR A 88 -15.44 27.70 -3.88
C TYR A 88 -14.29 27.35 -2.93
N VAL A 89 -13.72 26.14 -3.04
CA VAL A 89 -12.57 25.73 -2.22
C VAL A 89 -11.34 26.56 -2.57
N CYS A 90 -11.06 26.75 -3.85
CA CYS A 90 -9.96 27.61 -4.31
C CYS A 90 -10.12 29.06 -3.80
N ARG A 91 -11.33 29.62 -3.86
CA ARG A 91 -11.59 30.98 -3.38
C ARG A 91 -11.47 31.08 -1.86
N ALA A 92 -12.01 30.13 -1.11
CA ALA A 92 -11.87 30.08 0.36
C ALA A 92 -10.41 29.92 0.80
N SER A 93 -9.59 29.18 0.04
CA SER A 93 -8.16 29.08 0.28
C SER A 93 -7.43 30.40 0.04
N LYS A 94 -7.77 31.13 -1.03
CA LYS A 94 -7.18 32.46 -1.32
C LYS A 94 -7.55 33.50 -0.27
N LEU A 95 -8.76 33.41 0.28
CA LEU A 95 -9.26 34.29 1.33
C LEU A 95 -8.73 33.93 2.73
N GLY A 96 -7.90 32.88 2.88
CA GLY A 96 -7.36 32.46 4.18
C GLY A 96 -8.40 31.88 5.15
N VAL A 97 -9.65 31.74 4.72
CA VAL A 97 -10.75 31.16 5.51
C VAL A 97 -10.59 29.65 5.68
N SER A 98 -9.92 29.00 4.71
CA SER A 98 -9.64 27.57 4.79
C SER A 98 -8.42 27.31 5.66
N GLN A 99 -8.50 26.30 6.54
CA GLN A 99 -7.33 25.81 7.26
C GLN A 99 -6.24 25.39 6.28
N LYS A 100 -5.01 25.89 6.50
CA LYS A 100 -3.84 25.49 5.71
C LYS A 100 -3.66 23.98 5.84
N ARG A 101 -3.65 23.27 4.72
CA ARG A 101 -3.35 21.84 4.71
C ARG A 101 -1.89 21.65 5.08
N LEU A 102 -1.63 20.86 6.11
CA LEU A 102 -0.27 20.44 6.45
C LEU A 102 0.33 19.67 5.27
N GLN A 103 1.50 20.12 4.83
CA GLN A 103 2.26 19.49 3.77
C GLN A 103 3.16 18.42 4.38
N TRP A 104 3.25 17.26 3.72
CA TRP A 104 4.16 16.20 4.13
C TRP A 104 5.56 16.54 3.66
N THR A 105 6.51 16.68 4.60
CA THR A 105 7.92 16.89 4.25
C THR A 105 8.59 15.57 3.87
N ALA A 106 9.74 15.65 3.20
CA ALA A 106 10.54 14.47 2.88
C ALA A 106 11.02 13.74 4.16
N ALA A 107 11.29 14.48 5.23
CA ALA A 107 11.66 13.93 6.52
C ALA A 107 10.51 13.12 7.14
N ASP A 108 9.27 13.62 7.06
CA ASP A 108 8.09 12.90 7.55
C ASP A 108 7.87 11.60 6.79
N VAL A 109 8.04 11.63 5.46
CA VAL A 109 7.90 10.43 4.61
C VAL A 109 8.97 9.39 4.96
N SER A 110 10.22 9.81 5.16
CA SER A 110 11.31 8.91 5.58
C SER A 110 11.04 8.31 6.96
N ARG A 111 10.54 9.10 7.91
CA ARG A 111 10.13 8.62 9.24
C ARG A 111 8.97 7.63 9.13
N LEU A 112 7.99 7.92 8.27
CA LEU A 112 6.82 7.07 8.05
C LEU A 112 7.22 5.70 7.50
N ARG A 113 8.16 5.65 6.54
CA ARG A 113 8.68 4.39 5.98
C ARG A 113 9.29 3.47 7.03
N ARG A 114 9.93 4.04 8.06
CA ARG A 114 10.57 3.28 9.14
C ARG A 114 9.56 2.78 10.17
N ILE A 115 8.65 3.66 10.61
CA ILE A 115 7.75 3.38 11.72
C ILE A 115 6.51 2.61 11.27
N TYR A 116 5.92 2.92 10.11
CA TYR A 116 4.61 2.39 9.73
C TYR A 116 4.54 0.86 9.60
N PRO A 117 5.55 0.13 9.09
CA PRO A 117 5.47 -1.32 8.93
C PRO A 117 5.38 -2.11 10.25
N SER A 118 6.02 -1.62 11.31
CA SER A 118 6.12 -2.27 12.63
C SER A 118 5.32 -1.58 13.73
N GLY A 119 5.10 -0.27 13.62
CA GLY A 119 4.57 0.59 14.67
C GLY A 119 3.08 0.39 14.95
N THR A 120 2.75 0.52 16.23
CA THR A 120 1.37 0.59 16.71
C THR A 120 0.75 1.94 16.36
N ASP A 121 -0.56 2.06 16.57
CA ASP A 121 -1.23 3.35 16.36
C ASP A 121 -0.78 4.42 17.37
N ALA A 122 -0.35 4.00 18.57
CA ALA A 122 0.21 4.90 19.58
C ALA A 122 1.57 5.45 19.12
N ASP A 123 2.44 4.59 18.58
CA ASP A 123 3.75 5.02 18.06
C ASP A 123 3.58 6.01 16.89
N LEU A 124 2.60 5.79 16.03
CA LEU A 124 2.28 6.70 14.93
C LEU A 124 1.75 8.03 15.43
N ALA A 125 0.91 8.05 16.48
CA ALA A 125 0.42 9.28 17.09
C ALA A 125 1.54 10.07 17.76
N ALA A 126 2.46 9.40 18.44
CA ALA A 126 3.64 10.01 19.06
C ALA A 126 4.61 10.59 18.02
N ALA A 127 4.84 9.87 16.91
CA ALA A 127 5.77 10.30 15.87
C ALA A 127 5.23 11.43 14.96
N PHE A 128 3.91 11.55 14.85
CA PHE A 128 3.22 12.50 13.96
C PHE A 128 2.08 13.23 14.68
N PRO A 129 2.37 14.04 15.72
CA PRO A 129 1.33 14.70 16.51
C PRO A 129 0.50 15.70 15.69
N ALA A 130 1.06 16.25 14.62
CA ALA A 130 0.37 17.18 13.72
C ALA A 130 -0.62 16.50 12.77
N PHE A 131 -0.53 15.18 12.57
CA PHE A 131 -1.33 14.45 11.59
C PHE A 131 -2.29 13.49 12.28
N THR A 132 -3.53 13.46 11.79
CA THR A 132 -4.49 12.46 12.21
C THR A 132 -4.11 11.08 11.66
N LYS A 133 -4.46 10.01 12.37
CA LYS A 133 -4.26 8.62 11.93
C LYS A 133 -4.74 8.37 10.50
N ARG A 134 -5.89 8.95 10.12
CA ARG A 134 -6.47 8.82 8.78
C ARG A 134 -5.59 9.48 7.70
N GLN A 135 -4.99 10.63 7.99
CA GLN A 135 -4.06 11.29 7.06
C GLN A 135 -2.78 10.47 6.89
N VAL A 136 -2.23 9.95 7.99
CA VAL A 136 -1.05 9.07 7.98
C VAL A 136 -1.32 7.83 7.11
N GLN A 137 -2.47 7.18 7.31
CA GLN A 137 -2.87 6.01 6.52
C GLN A 137 -3.07 6.34 5.03
N ALA A 138 -3.67 7.49 4.71
CA ALA A 138 -3.83 7.94 3.33
C ALA A 138 -2.48 8.12 2.62
N VAL A 139 -1.49 8.71 3.31
CA VAL A 139 -0.14 8.86 2.76
C VAL A 139 0.58 7.52 2.65
N ALA A 140 0.47 6.65 3.64
CA ALA A 140 1.04 5.31 3.57
C ALA A 140 0.50 4.51 2.37
N ASN A 141 -0.83 4.55 2.14
CA ASN A 141 -1.47 3.92 0.99
C ASN A 141 -0.97 4.51 -0.33
N ARG A 142 -0.84 5.84 -0.42
CA ARG A 142 -0.29 6.52 -1.60
C ARG A 142 1.14 6.06 -1.90
N LEU A 143 1.94 5.83 -0.86
CA LEU A 143 3.31 5.34 -0.95
C LEU A 143 3.42 3.81 -1.05
N ARG A 144 2.27 3.10 -1.07
CA ARG A 144 2.18 1.63 -1.06
C ARG A 144 2.91 0.96 0.11
N ILE A 145 3.03 1.67 1.24
CA ILE A 145 3.58 1.13 2.47
C ILE A 145 2.44 0.49 3.24
N SER A 146 2.54 -0.82 3.49
CA SER A 146 1.53 -1.58 4.22
C SER A 146 2.02 -1.96 5.60
N LYS A 147 1.12 -1.99 6.58
CA LYS A 147 1.40 -2.60 7.88
C LYS A 147 1.58 -4.09 7.70
N LYS A 148 2.50 -4.70 8.46
CA LYS A 148 2.58 -6.16 8.54
C LYS A 148 1.28 -6.68 9.14
N LYS A 149 0.50 -7.44 8.35
CA LYS A 149 -0.77 -8.00 8.81
C LYS A 149 -0.45 -9.11 9.80
N ARG A 150 -0.90 -8.97 11.05
CA ARG A 150 -0.93 -10.10 11.99
C ARG A 150 -1.86 -11.16 11.44
N TYR A 151 -1.40 -12.41 11.43
CA TYR A 151 -2.24 -13.53 11.01
C TYR A 151 -3.36 -13.72 12.02
N LYS A 152 -4.55 -14.10 11.54
CA LYS A 152 -5.64 -14.48 12.42
C LYS A 152 -5.23 -15.76 13.16
N ARG A 153 -5.46 -15.81 14.47
CA ARG A 153 -5.28 -17.04 15.25
C ARG A 153 -6.33 -18.06 14.84
N THR A 154 -5.91 -19.30 14.62
CA THR A 154 -6.80 -20.43 14.31
C THR A 154 -7.40 -21.02 15.59
N GLY A 155 -6.76 -20.84 16.75
CA GLY A 155 -7.16 -21.46 18.02
C GLY A 155 -6.46 -22.80 18.29
N ILE A 156 -5.68 -23.30 17.32
CA ILE A 156 -4.84 -24.49 17.45
C ILE A 156 -3.44 -24.03 17.79
N ALA A 157 -2.99 -24.28 19.03
CA ALA A 157 -1.75 -23.74 19.59
C ALA A 157 -0.52 -23.98 18.70
N ILE A 158 -0.38 -25.18 18.11
CA ILE A 158 0.77 -25.52 17.26
C ILE A 158 0.78 -24.70 15.96
N ILE A 159 -0.37 -24.53 15.32
CA ILE A 159 -0.47 -23.74 14.08
C ILE A 159 -0.24 -22.26 14.36
N ASP A 160 -0.78 -21.76 15.47
CA ASP A 160 -0.59 -20.37 15.88
C ASP A 160 0.88 -20.07 16.22
N ALA A 161 1.59 -20.99 16.88
CA ALA A 161 3.03 -20.87 17.14
C ALA A 161 3.85 -20.82 15.83
N ILE A 162 3.52 -21.66 14.85
CA ILE A 162 4.17 -21.64 13.53
C ILE A 162 3.93 -20.30 12.82
N ARG A 163 2.71 -19.77 12.90
CA ARG A 163 2.35 -18.47 12.29
C ARG A 163 3.06 -17.30 12.98
N ASP A 164 3.14 -17.32 14.30
CA ASP A 164 3.86 -16.31 15.07
C ASP A 164 5.35 -16.34 14.71
N ARG A 165 5.96 -17.53 14.63
CA ARG A 165 7.35 -17.68 14.17
C ARG A 165 7.58 -17.22 12.73
N ALA A 166 6.64 -17.50 11.83
CA ALA A 166 6.70 -17.01 10.45
C ALA A 166 6.65 -15.48 10.38
N LEU A 167 5.84 -14.86 11.25
CA LEU A 167 5.72 -13.42 11.35
C LEU A 167 7.01 -12.77 11.87
N GLU A 168 7.69 -13.39 12.83
CA GLU A 168 9.02 -12.97 13.30
C GLU A 168 10.05 -12.96 12.16
N LEU A 169 10.04 -13.99 11.32
CA LEU A 169 10.92 -14.12 10.16
C LEU A 169 10.47 -13.28 8.94
N ASN A 170 9.38 -12.52 9.04
CA ASN A 170 8.79 -11.74 7.95
C ASN A 170 8.38 -12.57 6.73
N LEU A 171 8.05 -13.84 6.91
CA LEU A 171 7.58 -14.72 5.84
C LEU A 171 6.07 -14.55 5.63
N THR A 172 5.64 -14.53 4.37
CA THR A 172 4.21 -14.61 4.06
C THR A 172 3.70 -16.04 4.23
N MET A 173 2.40 -16.23 4.43
CA MET A 173 1.84 -17.60 4.47
C MET A 173 2.04 -18.37 3.16
N ILE A 174 2.16 -17.65 2.03
CA ILE A 174 2.45 -18.24 0.73
C ILE A 174 3.88 -18.80 0.74
N ASP A 175 4.84 -18.03 1.26
CA ASP A 175 6.23 -18.47 1.38
C ASP A 175 6.34 -19.67 2.33
N LEU A 176 5.58 -19.65 3.44
CA LEU A 176 5.57 -20.76 4.40
C LEU A 176 4.99 -22.05 3.80
N ASP A 177 3.89 -21.95 3.03
CA ASP A 177 3.33 -23.08 2.29
C ASP A 177 4.35 -23.60 1.26
N ALA A 178 5.05 -22.71 0.54
CA ALA A 178 6.10 -23.08 -0.42
C ALA A 178 7.30 -23.79 0.25
N LEU A 179 7.75 -23.30 1.40
CA LEU A 179 8.84 -23.91 2.20
C LEU A 179 8.46 -25.29 2.71
N ALA A 180 7.21 -25.48 3.15
CA ALA A 180 6.71 -26.78 3.59
C ALA A 180 6.42 -27.73 2.40
N LYS A 181 6.58 -27.27 1.15
CA LYS A 181 6.21 -27.97 -0.09
C LYS A 181 4.73 -28.35 -0.12
N ASN A 182 3.89 -27.42 0.33
CA ASN A 182 2.44 -27.56 0.40
C ASN A 182 1.79 -26.56 -0.57
N GLY A 183 0.58 -26.87 -1.02
CA GLY A 183 -0.13 -25.98 -1.95
C GLY A 183 -0.59 -24.67 -1.29
N CYS A 184 -1.40 -24.77 -0.24
CA CYS A 184 -2.08 -23.62 0.39
C CYS A 184 -2.64 -23.96 1.77
N TYR A 185 -1.99 -24.85 2.51
CA TYR A 185 -2.51 -25.39 3.75
C TYR A 185 -2.65 -24.29 4.81
N PHE A 186 -1.57 -23.57 5.09
CA PHE A 186 -1.57 -22.54 6.14
C PHE A 186 -2.40 -21.32 5.75
N GLN A 187 -2.52 -21.01 4.45
CA GLN A 187 -3.44 -19.99 3.94
C GLN A 187 -4.91 -20.36 4.19
N LYS A 188 -5.30 -21.63 3.93
CA LYS A 188 -6.70 -22.09 4.06
C LYS A 188 -7.09 -22.48 5.49
N CYS A 189 -6.14 -22.84 6.34
CA CYS A 189 -6.39 -23.27 7.73
C CYS A 189 -7.15 -22.27 8.61
N CYS A 190 -7.33 -21.02 8.18
CA CYS A 190 -8.17 -20.05 8.91
C CYS A 190 -9.69 -20.27 8.73
N ARG A 191 -10.13 -21.25 7.95
CA ARG A 191 -11.54 -21.49 7.61
C ARG A 191 -12.02 -22.91 7.98
N GLU A 192 -11.91 -23.31 9.25
CA GLU A 192 -12.66 -24.48 9.78
C GLU A 192 -12.12 -25.87 9.36
N LEU A 193 -10.81 -26.11 9.45
CA LEU A 193 -10.33 -27.50 9.37
C LEU A 193 -10.43 -28.16 10.77
N PRO A 194 -11.24 -29.23 10.94
CA PRO A 194 -11.41 -29.88 12.24
C PRO A 194 -10.21 -30.74 12.65
N TYR A 195 -9.22 -30.92 11.75
CA TYR A 195 -8.05 -31.75 12.01
C TYR A 195 -6.76 -31.08 11.53
N VAL A 196 -5.68 -31.39 12.25
CA VAL A 196 -4.32 -30.94 11.93
C VAL A 196 -3.64 -32.00 11.07
N ASN A 197 -3.11 -31.60 9.91
CA ASN A 197 -2.35 -32.50 9.06
C ASN A 197 -0.88 -32.53 9.55
N GLY A 198 -0.55 -33.55 10.32
CA GLY A 198 0.77 -33.73 10.96
C GLY A 198 1.96 -33.58 10.00
N PRO A 199 1.98 -34.26 8.83
CA PRO A 199 3.05 -34.12 7.84
C PRO A 199 3.38 -32.68 7.43
N TYR A 200 2.36 -31.84 7.24
CA TYR A 200 2.54 -30.43 6.84
C TYR A 200 3.09 -29.57 7.97
N VAL A 201 2.61 -29.81 9.19
CA VAL A 201 3.11 -29.16 10.40
C VAL A 201 4.57 -29.53 10.63
N TYR A 202 4.93 -30.81 10.53
CA TYR A 202 6.31 -31.27 10.69
C TYR A 202 7.26 -30.61 9.67
N ARG A 203 6.90 -30.60 8.39
CA ARG A 203 7.71 -29.95 7.34
C ARG A 203 7.90 -28.45 7.58
N ALA A 204 6.84 -27.76 8.03
CA ALA A 204 6.93 -26.35 8.39
C ALA A 204 7.87 -26.13 9.59
N ILE A 205 7.80 -26.96 10.62
CA ILE A 205 8.71 -26.89 11.79
C ILE A 205 10.16 -27.08 11.35
N VAL A 206 10.46 -28.09 10.52
CA VAL A 206 11.82 -28.34 10.00
C VAL A 206 12.31 -27.17 9.13
N ALA A 207 11.44 -26.62 8.28
CA ALA A 207 11.80 -25.49 7.42
C ALA A 207 12.06 -24.21 8.23
N LEU A 208 11.25 -23.91 9.24
CA LEU A 208 11.45 -22.75 10.11
C LEU A 208 12.64 -22.91 11.06
N GLY A 209 12.88 -24.14 11.56
CA GLY A 209 14.02 -24.45 12.42
C GLY A 209 15.37 -24.34 11.70
N SER A 210 15.42 -24.67 10.41
CA SER A 210 16.66 -24.58 9.62
C SER A 210 17.02 -23.16 9.19
N GLN A 211 16.08 -22.21 9.20
CA GLN A 211 16.34 -20.80 8.88
C GLN A 211 16.80 -19.94 10.08
N ALA A 212 16.83 -20.49 11.29
CA ALA A 212 17.19 -19.77 12.51
C ALA A 212 18.71 -19.80 12.85
N ARG A 213 19.57 -19.99 11.84
CA ARG A 213 21.03 -20.14 12.02
C ARG A 213 21.82 -18.95 11.48
#